data_AF-E6UE16-F1
#
_entry.id   AF-E6UE16-F1
#
_cell.length_a   1.000
_cell.length_b   1.000
_cell.length_c   1.000
_cell.angle_alpha   90.00
_cell.angle_beta   90.00
_cell.angle_gamma   90.00
#
_symmetry.space_group_name_H-M   'P 1'
#
loop_
_entity.id
_entity.type
_entity.pdbx_description
1 polymer ?
#
loop_
_entity_poly.entity_id
_entity_poly.type
_entity_poly.pdbx_seq_one_letter_code
_entity_poly.pdbx_strand_id
1 'polypeptide(L)' 'MWKIQKGHEYVTKTFRLPVEQVNELDKLAYENNLSLNQLVIQCLNFALENLDKGENNEKTEND' A
#
# COMPACT_ATOMS: atom_id res chain seq x y z
N MET A 1 29.47 1.55 16.08
CA MET A 1 29.56 0.73 14.85
C MET A 1 28.34 1.00 14.01
N TRP A 2 28.52 1.34 12.74
CA TRP A 2 27.43 1.41 11.77
C TRP A 2 26.89 -0.01 11.53
N LYS A 3 25.59 -0.20 11.73
CA LYS A 3 24.90 -1.48 11.48
C LYS A 3 24.11 -1.33 10.19
N ILE A 4 24.34 -2.21 9.23
CA ILE A 4 23.56 -2.28 7.99
C ILE A 4 22.14 -2.70 8.38
N GLN A 5 21.15 -1.86 8.06
CA GLN A 5 19.75 -2.22 8.23
C GLN A 5 19.37 -3.25 7.16
N LYS A 6 18.66 -4.31 7.56
CA LYS A 6 18.06 -5.24 6.59
C LYS A 6 17.09 -4.42 5.74
N GLY A 7 17.26 -4.46 4.42
CA GLY A 7 16.36 -3.79 3.48
C GLY A 7 14.92 -4.29 3.62
N HIS A 8 13.99 -3.56 3.03
CA HIS A 8 12.60 -4.01 2.94
C HIS A 8 12.48 -5.11 1.87
N GLU A 9 11.74 -6.18 2.18
CA GLU A 9 11.40 -7.20 1.21
C GLU A 9 10.19 -6.72 0.39
N TYR A 10 10.33 -6.73 -0.94
CA TYR A 10 9.26 -6.35 -1.88
C TYR A 10 8.94 -7.54 -2.79
N VAL A 11 7.64 -7.71 -3.11
CA VAL A 11 7.17 -8.70 -4.10
C VAL A 11 6.51 -7.96 -5.25
N THR A 12 6.87 -8.29 -6.48
CA THR A 12 6.23 -7.74 -7.68
C THR A 12 4.87 -8.39 -7.92
N LYS A 13 3.84 -7.56 -8.09
CA LYS A 13 2.49 -7.95 -8.52
C LYS A 13 2.04 -7.07 -9.68
N THR A 14 1.33 -7.64 -10.65
CA THR A 14 0.82 -6.92 -11.82
C THR A 14 -0.69 -6.83 -11.76
N PHE A 15 -1.22 -5.61 -11.81
CA PHE A 15 -2.64 -5.32 -11.87
C PHE A 15 -2.96 -4.58 -13.17
N ARG A 16 -4.18 -4.75 -13.69
CA ARG A 16 -4.70 -3.93 -14.79
C ARG A 16 -5.62 -2.88 -14.19
N LEU A 17 -5.30 -1.61 -14.41
CA LEU A 17 -6.07 -0.48 -13.92
C LEU A 17 -6.71 0.26 -15.11
N PRO A 18 -7.92 0.83 -14.94
CA PRO A 18 -8.49 1.76 -15.92
C PRO A 18 -7.53 2.92 -16.22
N VAL A 19 -7.43 3.30 -17.49
CA VAL A 19 -6.50 4.34 -17.98
C VAL A 19 -6.70 5.67 -17.24
N GLU A 20 -7.96 6.09 -17.07
CA GLU A 20 -8.27 7.36 -16.38
C GLU A 20 -7.77 7.40 -14.94
N GLN A 21 -7.84 6.27 -14.22
CA GLN A 21 -7.34 6.18 -12.84
C GLN A 21 -5.81 6.26 -12.80
N VAL A 22 -5.13 5.61 -13.74
CA VAL A 22 -3.66 5.68 -13.82
C VAL A 22 -3.21 7.11 -14.11
N ASN A 23 -3.87 7.80 -15.04
CA ASN A 23 -3.56 9.19 -15.37
C ASN A 23 -3.70 10.13 -14.16
N GLU A 24 -4.75 9.93 -13.36
CA GLU A 24 -4.97 10.72 -12.14
C GLU A 24 -3.90 10.42 -11.08
N LEU A 25 -3.57 9.15 -10.87
CA LEU A 25 -2.52 8.73 -9.94
C LEU A 25 -1.12 9.23 -10.36
N ASP A 26 -0.80 9.19 -11.66
CA ASP A 26 0.47 9.70 -12.19
C ASP A 26 0.61 11.20 -11.99
N LYS A 27 -0.47 11.96 -12.26
CA LYS A 27 -0.50 13.40 -11.99
C LYS A 27 -0.30 13.69 -10.50
N LEU A 28 -1.02 12.98 -9.63
CA LEU A 28 -0.91 13.16 -8.19
C LEU A 28 0.49 12.81 -7.68
N ALA A 29 1.08 11.73 -8.17
CA ALA A 29 2.45 11.33 -7.83
C ALA A 29 3.46 12.41 -8.25
N TYR A 30 3.32 12.96 -9.46
CA TYR A 30 4.17 14.03 -9.97
C TYR A 30 4.05 15.31 -9.12
N GLU A 31 2.84 15.78 -8.84
CA GLU A 31 2.59 16.99 -8.05
C GLU A 31 3.14 16.89 -6.62
N ASN A 32 3.19 15.68 -6.06
CA ASN A 32 3.70 15.43 -4.71
C ASN A 32 5.16 14.93 -4.68
N ASN A 33 5.86 14.93 -5.82
CA ASN A 33 7.24 14.46 -5.95
C ASN A 33 7.44 13.03 -5.40
N LEU A 34 6.49 12.14 -5.72
CA LEU A 34 6.47 10.72 -5.36
C LEU A 34 6.60 9.85 -6.61
N SER A 35 7.17 8.65 -6.46
CA SER A 35 6.96 7.62 -7.47
C SER A 35 5.53 7.07 -7.41
N LEU A 36 5.00 6.63 -8.55
CA LEU A 36 3.69 5.97 -8.60
C LEU A 36 3.61 4.78 -7.61
N ASN A 37 4.69 4.02 -7.48
CA ASN A 37 4.77 2.91 -6.52
C ASN A 37 4.62 3.37 -5.06
N GLN A 38 5.27 4.47 -4.67
CA GLN A 38 5.12 5.02 -3.31
C GLN A 38 3.70 5.53 -3.06
N LEU A 39 3.06 6.12 -4.06
CA LEU A 39 1.66 6.55 -3.95
C LEU A 39 0.74 5.33 -3.78
N VAL A 40 0.89 4.30 -4.63
CA VAL A 40 0.07 3.08 -4.56
C VAL A 40 0.22 2.38 -3.21
N ILE A 41 1.43 2.27 -2.65
CA ILE A 41 1.64 1.69 -1.32
C ILE A 41 0.86 2.47 -0.25
N GLN A 42 0.87 3.81 -0.29
CA GLN A 42 0.12 4.64 0.66
C GLN A 42 -1.39 4.47 0.50
N CYS A 43 -1.90 4.44 -0.73
CA CYS A 43 -3.31 4.18 -0.99
C CYS A 43 -3.76 2.82 -0.44
N LEU A 44 -2.93 1.77 -0.63
CA LEU A 44 -3.22 0.43 -0.11
C LEU A 44 -3.19 0.40 1.42
N ASN A 45 -2.21 1.03 2.05
CA ASN A 45 -2.14 1.11 3.52
C ASN A 45 -3.36 1.84 4.09
N PHE A 46 -3.71 2.99 3.52
CA PHE A 46 -4.91 3.74 3.93
C PHE A 46 -6.18 2.89 3.79
N ALA A 47 -6.35 2.19 2.67
CA ALA A 47 -7.49 1.31 2.47
C ALA A 47 -7.52 0.16 3.50
N LEU A 48 -6.39 -0.46 3.82
CA LEU A 48 -6.29 -1.53 4.82
C LEU A 48 -6.58 -1.07 6.25
N GLU A 49 -6.19 0.15 6.59
CA GLU A 49 -6.43 0.76 7.90
C GLU A 49 -7.89 1.22 8.08
N ASN A 50 -8.52 1.68 7.00
CA ASN A 50 -9.88 2.24 7.01
C ASN A 50 -10.94 1.28 6.46
N LEU A 51 -10.55 0.05 6.10
CA LEU A 51 -11.49 -1.02 5.82
C LEU A 51 -12.27 -1.29 7.11
N ASP A 52 -13.57 -1.00 7.10
CA ASP A 52 -14.49 -1.44 8.15
C ASP A 52 -14.40 -2.96 8.25
N LYS A 53 -13.57 -3.44 9.18
CA LYS A 53 -13.53 -4.83 9.61
C LYS A 53 -14.77 -5.04 10.45
N GLY A 54 -15.93 -5.09 9.78
CA GLY A 54 -17.23 -5.22 10.42
C GLY A 54 -17.12 -6.18 11.60
N GLU A 55 -17.51 -5.72 12.78
CA GLU A 55 -17.59 -6.56 13.97
C GLU A 55 -18.33 -7.84 13.61
N ASN A 56 -17.61 -8.96 13.55
CA ASN A 56 -18.07 -10.35 13.76
C ASN A 56 -16.99 -11.36 13.32
N ASN A 57 -16.08 -11.71 14.23
CA ASN A 57 -16.11 -13.00 14.94
C ASN A 57 -14.72 -13.40 15.47
N GLU A 58 -14.72 -13.58 16.78
CA GLU A 58 -13.81 -14.39 17.58
C GLU A 58 -13.21 -15.59 16.83
N LYS A 59 -11.89 -15.71 16.89
CA LYS A 59 -11.29 -16.95 17.41
C LYS A 59 -10.24 -16.56 18.44
N THR A 60 -10.65 -16.72 19.70
CA THR A 60 -9.85 -17.28 20.77
C THR A 60 -8.85 -18.29 20.23
N GLU A 61 -7.59 -18.14 20.59
CA GLU A 61 -6.69 -19.28 20.82
C GLU A 61 -5.59 -18.79 21.78
N ASN A 62 -5.85 -19.06 23.07
CA ASN A 62 -4.80 -19.33 24.03
C ASN A 62 -4.20 -20.69 23.65
N ASP A 63 -2.90 -20.74 23.40
CA ASP A 63 -2.00 -21.79 23.89
C ASP A 63 -0.55 -21.27 23.93
#